data_AF-A0A392V8L9-F1
#
_entry.id   AF-A0A392V8L9-F1
#
_cell.length_a   1.000
_cell.length_b   1.000
_cell.length_c   1.000
_cell.angle_alpha   90.00
_cell.angle_beta   90.00
_cell.angle_gamma   90.00
#
_symmetry.space_group_name_H-M   'P 1'
#
loop_
_entity.id
_entity.type
_entity.pdbx_description
1 polymer ?
#
loop_
_entity_poly.entity_id
_entity_poly.type
_entity_poly.pdbx_seq_one_letter_code
_entity_poly.pdbx_strand_id
1 'polypeptide(L)' 'TAVLPEVSQSDVAAILYSSGTTGKSKGVMLTHRNLTATVAAYDAVRIPTESPAVSLVT' A
#
# COMPACT_ATOMS: atom_id res chain seq x y z
N THR A 1 21.25 21.67 -3.53
CA THR A 1 20.02 21.12 -2.91
C THR A 1 19.11 20.65 -4.02
N ALA A 2 18.79 19.35 -4.09
CA ALA A 2 17.94 18.84 -5.16
C ALA A 2 16.49 19.29 -4.96
N VAL A 3 15.84 19.76 -6.03
CA VAL A 3 14.41 20.11 -6.03
C VAL A 3 13.63 18.81 -6.20
N LEU A 4 12.71 18.54 -5.27
CA LEU A 4 11.82 17.39 -5.35
C LEU A 4 10.65 17.70 -6.30
N PRO A 5 10.12 16.69 -7.01
CA PRO A 5 8.93 16.89 -7.85
C PRO A 5 7.72 17.23 -6.99
N GLU A 6 6.80 18.03 -7.54
CA GLU A 6 5.46 18.15 -6.95
C GLU A 6 4.71 16.83 -7.11
N VAL A 7 4.04 16.40 -6.03
CA VAL A 7 3.30 15.12 -5.96
C VAL A 7 1.88 15.40 -5.50
N SER A 8 0.90 14.89 -6.25
CA SER A 8 -0.53 14.94 -5.96
C SER A 8 -1.02 13.59 -5.42
N GLN A 9 -2.08 13.63 -4.61
CA GLN A 9 -2.70 12.41 -4.08
C GLN A 9 -3.31 11.50 -5.15
N SER A 10 -3.65 12.07 -6.31
CA SER A 10 -4.19 11.32 -7.46
C SER A 10 -3.10 10.74 -8.36
N ASP A 11 -1.83 11.04 -8.10
CA ASP A 11 -0.73 10.48 -8.89
C ASP A 11 -0.54 9.00 -8.54
N VAL A 12 -0.14 8.22 -9.55
CA VAL A 12 0.14 6.80 -9.39
C VAL A 12 1.41 6.63 -8.57
N ALA A 13 1.29 5.90 -7.46
CA ALA A 13 2.37 5.63 -6.51
C ALA A 13 2.94 4.21 -6.66
N ALA A 14 2.10 3.24 -7.02
CA ALA A 14 2.49 1.84 -7.13
C ALA A 14 1.71 1.09 -8.21
N ILE A 15 2.32 0.05 -8.78
CA ILE A 15 1.64 -0.92 -9.65
C ILE A 15 1.82 -2.30 -9.03
N LEU A 16 0.72 -2.90 -8.55
CA LEU A 16 0.75 -4.25 -7.99
C LEU A 16 0.36 -5.27 -9.06
N TYR A 17 1.19 -6.30 -9.21
CA TYR A 17 0.91 -7.41 -10.11
C TYR A 17 0.41 -8.61 -9.32
N SER A 18 -0.58 -9.30 -9.87
CA SER A 18 -1.04 -10.59 -9.36
C SER A 18 -0.59 -11.71 -10.29
N SER A 19 -0.30 -12.89 -9.75
CA SER A 19 0.17 -14.04 -10.54
C SER A 19 -0.82 -14.47 -11.62
N GLY A 20 -2.13 -14.18 -11.44
CA GLY A 20 -3.17 -14.34 -12.44
C GLY A 20 -3.32 -15.78 -12.93
N THR A 21 -4.26 -16.54 -12.38
CA THR A 21 -4.43 -17.98 -12.69
C THR A 21 -4.97 -18.28 -14.10
N THR A 22 -5.37 -17.28 -14.88
CA THR A 22 -6.09 -17.42 -16.16
C THR A 22 -5.40 -16.72 -17.34
N GLY A 23 -4.11 -16.41 -17.26
CA GLY A 23 -3.35 -15.85 -18.39
C GLY A 23 -2.23 -14.90 -17.99
N LYS A 24 -2.00 -13.86 -18.81
CA LYS A 24 -0.96 -12.84 -18.51
C LYS A 24 -1.32 -12.07 -17.24
N SER A 25 -0.30 -11.82 -16.41
CA SER A 25 -0.41 -11.03 -15.19
C SER A 25 -1.00 -9.65 -15.48
N LYS A 26 -1.90 -9.19 -14.61
CA LYS A 26 -2.52 -7.86 -14.67
C LYS A 26 -1.90 -6.96 -13.61
N GLY A 27 -1.53 -5.74 -14.00
CA GLY A 27 -1.04 -4.70 -13.11
C GLY A 27 -2.19 -3.79 -12.65
N VAL A 28 -2.28 -3.54 -11.35
CA VAL A 28 -3.23 -2.62 -10.74
C VAL A 28 -2.51 -1.34 -10.37
N MET A 29 -2.86 -0.24 -11.02
CA MET A 29 -2.32 1.09 -10.68
C MET A 29 -2.99 1.62 -9.41
N LEU A 30 -2.19 1.95 -8.42
CA LEU A 30 -2.63 2.52 -7.16
C LEU A 30 -2.09 3.93 -7.01
N THR A 31 -2.98 4.86 -6.70
CA THR A 31 -2.62 6.24 -6.36
C THR A 31 -2.16 6.34 -4.91
N HIS A 32 -1.51 7.45 -4.56
CA HIS A 32 -1.19 7.78 -3.16
C HIS A 32 -2.43 7.71 -2.27
N ARG A 33 -3.56 8.26 -2.73
CA ARG A 33 -4.83 8.23 -2.00
C ARG A 33 -5.32 6.81 -1.73
N ASN A 34 -5.17 5.89 -2.70
CA ASN A 34 -5.61 4.51 -2.53
C ASN A 34 -4.82 3.80 -1.41
N LEU A 35 -3.50 4.01 -1.39
CA LEU A 35 -2.64 3.44 -0.35
C LEU A 35 -2.97 4.00 1.03
N THR A 36 -3.07 5.33 1.16
CA THR A 36 -3.41 5.97 2.44
C THR A 36 -4.78 5.52 2.95
N ALA A 37 -5.78 5.43 2.07
CA ALA A 37 -7.10 4.94 2.45
C ALA A 37 -7.06 3.49 2.94
N THR A 38 -6.25 2.64 2.32
CA THR A 38 -6.08 1.24 2.74
C THR A 38 -5.46 1.16 4.13
N VAL A 39 -4.38 1.90 4.38
CA VAL A 39 -3.72 1.94 5.70
C VAL A 39 -4.67 2.45 6.77
N ALA A 40 -5.39 3.54 6.50
CA ALA A 40 -6.37 4.11 7.43
C ALA A 40 -7.49 3.11 7.76
N ALA A 41 -7.97 2.34 6.76
CA ALA A 41 -8.97 1.31 6.98
C ALA A 41 -8.45 0.16 7.87
N TYR A 42 -7.19 -0.27 7.67
CA TYR A 42 -6.56 -1.27 8.53
C TYR A 42 -6.38 -0.76 9.96
N ASP A 43 -5.96 0.49 10.13
CA ASP A 43 -5.79 1.10 11.45
C ASP A 43 -7.12 1.25 12.18
N ALA A 44 -8.21 1.60 11.49
CA ALA A 44 -9.53 1.71 12.09
C ALA A 44 -10.09 0.38 12.65
N VAL A 45 -9.66 -0.76 12.09
CA VAL A 45 -10.10 -2.10 12.53
C VAL A 45 -9.02 -2.78 13.39
N ARG A 46 -7.86 -2.14 13.58
CA ARG A 46 -6.75 -2.67 14.36
C ARG A 46 -7.19 -2.84 15.82
N ILE A 47 -7.24 -4.09 16.27
CA ILE A 47 -7.37 -4.40 17.69
C ILE A 47 -6.03 -4.02 18.35
N PRO A 48 -6.02 -3.14 19.37
CA PRO A 48 -4.80 -2.82 20.09
C PRO A 48 -4.31 -4.08 20.81
N THR A 49 -3.23 -4.67 20.31
CA THR A 49 -2.50 -5.73 21.02
C THR A 49 -1.56 -5.10 22.03
N GLU A 50 -1.60 -5.57 23.28
CA GLU A 50 -0.50 -5.34 24.21
C GLU A 50 0.76 -6.02 23.67
N SER A 51 1.90 -5.36 23.84
CA SER A 51 3.12 -5.56 23.06
C SER A 51 3.73 -6.97 23.08
N PRO A 52 4.59 -7.31 22.08
CA PRO A 52 5.05 -6.41 21.01
C PRO A 52 4.28 -6.57 19.70
N ALA A 53 4.12 -5.45 18.99
CA ALA A 53 3.42 -5.35 17.71
C ALA A 53 4.12 -6.03 16.52
N VAL A 54 5.25 -6.70 16.72
CA VAL A 54 6.01 -7.39 15.67
C VAL A 54 6.52 -8.72 16.22
N SER A 55 6.05 -9.82 15.64
CA SER A 55 6.60 -11.16 15.87
C SER A 55 7.51 -11.51 14.69
N LEU A 56 8.78 -11.75 14.99
CA LEU A 56 9.78 -12.17 14.02
C LEU A 56 9.71 -13.70 13.95
N VAL A 57 9.09 -14.23 12.90
CA VAL A 57 9.04 -15.67 12.65
C VAL A 57 10.25 -16.01 11.78
N THR A 58 11.25 -16.65 12.39
CA THR A 58 12.39 -17.29 11.72
C THR A 58 12.07 -18.73 11.38
#